data_AF-A0A821DAD3-F1
#
_entry.id   AF-A0A821DAD3-F1
#
_cell.length_a   1.000
_cell.length_b   1.000
_cell.length_c   1.000
_cell.angle_alpha   90.00
_cell.angle_beta   90.00
_cell.angle_gamma   90.00
#
_symmetry.space_group_name_H-M   'P 1'
#
loop_
_entity.id
_entity.type
_entity.pdbx_description
1 polymer ?
#
loop_
_entity_poly.entity_id
_entity_poly.type
_entity_poly.pdbx_seq_one_letter_code
_entity_poly.pdbx_strand_id
1 'polypeptide(L)'
;MNVTSHDVLLWSSSIDLAERYQYYIDQPTKSNRLNEHFFNCTLPWFGSHCQYSFKLPLNLTESSLNMQWKSHQTCYILLECDRGAGSICLDWREICNGRIDCFNDGVDESQCFELEINECNENERRCHNGLCIPKWFWNGEFDEAECLDKSDLLVMSGCPNTYLKLHIFACAEYTCRPDEGQFPCGDGQCVEDFGQCRNGRHRLLIESLSAQGNLPYDCWIAMVCLSKIIDQVDEVSCEQLVNHSEILRRLETCEYPVQFPVIPVL
;
A
#
# COMPACT_ATOMS: atom_id res chain seq x y z
N MET A 1 23.00 6.10 29.03
CA MET A 1 23.19 6.75 27.72
C MET A 1 21.82 7.02 27.16
N ASN A 2 21.53 8.25 26.75
CA ASN A 2 20.26 8.60 26.10
C ASN A 2 20.47 8.36 24.60
N VAL A 3 19.99 7.23 24.09
CA VAL A 3 20.08 6.88 22.67
C VAL A 3 18.99 7.64 21.93
N THR A 4 19.34 8.25 20.82
CA THR A 4 18.42 8.97 19.93
C THR A 4 18.04 8.11 18.73
N SER A 5 16.96 8.46 18.01
CA SER A 5 16.62 7.84 16.73
C SER A 5 17.74 7.97 15.69
N HIS A 6 18.47 9.08 15.72
CA HIS A 6 19.67 9.25 14.89
C HIS A 6 20.76 8.21 15.22
N ASP A 7 20.97 7.89 16.50
CA ASP A 7 21.92 6.85 16.89
C ASP A 7 21.48 5.47 16.37
N VAL A 8 20.17 5.19 16.33
CA VAL A 8 19.63 3.94 15.79
C VAL A 8 19.89 3.81 14.29
N LEU A 9 19.81 4.90 13.51
CA LEU A 9 20.21 4.90 12.09
C LEU A 9 21.68 4.47 11.91
N LEU A 10 22.54 4.71 12.89
CA LEU A 10 23.94 4.30 12.86
C LEU A 10 24.16 2.82 13.22
N TRP A 11 23.14 2.13 13.74
CA TRP A 11 23.22 0.72 14.17
C TRP A 11 23.05 -0.29 13.04
N SER A 12 23.49 0.05 11.81
CA SER A 12 23.28 -0.80 10.62
C SER A 12 21.82 -1.27 10.49
N SER A 13 20.88 -0.41 10.89
CA SER A 13 19.46 -0.71 11.01
C SER A 13 18.66 -0.06 9.88
N SER A 14 17.40 -0.48 9.69
CA SER A 14 16.52 0.15 8.71
C SER A 14 15.96 1.47 9.24
N ILE A 15 15.55 2.35 8.33
CA ILE A 15 14.86 3.61 8.66
C ILE A 15 13.60 3.30 9.50
N ASP A 16 12.84 2.27 9.13
CA ASP A 16 11.66 1.82 9.90
C ASP A 16 11.99 1.52 11.37
N LEU A 17 13.19 0.97 11.67
CA LEU A 17 13.60 0.69 13.05
C LEU A 17 13.85 2.00 13.82
N ALA A 18 14.46 2.99 13.17
CA ALA A 18 14.72 4.29 13.76
C ALA A 18 13.44 5.10 13.97
N GLU A 19 12.49 5.04 13.03
CA GLU A 19 11.16 5.65 13.16
C GLU A 19 10.35 5.01 14.29
N ARG A 20 10.32 3.67 14.34
CA ARG A 20 9.68 2.96 15.45
C ARG A 20 10.32 3.29 16.80
N TYR A 21 11.64 3.47 16.83
CA TYR A 21 12.34 3.90 18.03
C TYR A 21 11.98 5.33 18.45
N GLN A 22 11.84 6.24 17.49
CA GLN A 22 11.38 7.60 17.75
C GLN A 22 9.97 7.59 18.35
N TYR A 23 9.05 6.83 17.74
CA TYR A 23 7.70 6.65 18.25
C TYR A 23 7.68 6.06 19.67
N TYR A 24 8.53 5.06 19.94
CA TYR A 24 8.70 4.46 21.27
C TYR A 24 9.13 5.49 22.33
N ILE A 25 10.04 6.41 21.98
CA ILE A 25 10.49 7.51 22.85
C ILE A 25 9.37 8.54 23.08
N ASP A 26 8.63 8.89 22.03
CA ASP A 26 7.64 9.96 22.07
C ASP A 26 6.33 9.56 22.78
N GLN A 27 5.99 8.27 22.82
CA GLN A 27 4.76 7.76 23.44
C GLN A 27 4.99 6.77 24.61
N PRO A 28 5.73 7.14 25.68
CA PRO A 28 6.17 6.21 26.73
C PRO A 28 5.02 5.48 27.45
N THR A 29 3.83 6.06 27.48
CA THR A 29 2.63 5.45 28.10
C THR A 29 1.97 4.36 27.26
N LYS A 30 2.09 4.39 25.92
CA LYS A 30 1.68 3.30 25.03
C LYS A 30 2.79 2.25 24.89
N SER A 31 4.05 2.70 24.92
CA SER A 31 5.25 1.87 24.80
C SER A 31 5.35 0.77 25.88
N ASN A 32 4.83 0.98 27.09
CA ASN A 32 4.78 -0.06 28.13
C ASN A 32 3.94 -1.30 27.74
N ARG A 33 3.10 -1.25 26.69
CA ARG A 33 2.36 -2.42 26.18
C ARG A 33 3.12 -3.22 25.13
N LEU A 34 4.14 -2.62 24.52
CA LEU A 34 4.99 -3.24 23.51
C LEU A 34 6.31 -3.58 24.20
N ASN A 35 6.57 -4.85 24.51
CA ASN A 35 7.88 -5.33 24.95
C ASN A 35 8.87 -5.24 23.77
N GLU A 36 9.10 -4.03 23.26
CA GLU A 36 9.88 -3.77 22.07
C GLU A 36 11.36 -3.73 22.41
N HIS A 37 12.11 -4.58 21.72
CA HIS A 37 13.54 -4.67 21.84
C HIS A 37 14.19 -4.04 20.61
N PHE A 38 15.10 -3.10 20.85
CA PHE A 38 15.91 -2.45 19.83
C PHE A 38 17.35 -2.95 19.96
N PHE A 39 17.87 -3.52 18.86
CA PHE A 39 19.20 -4.13 18.85
C PHE A 39 20.18 -3.19 18.15
N ASN A 40 21.31 -2.94 18.82
CA ASN A 40 22.44 -2.23 18.21
C ASN A 40 23.25 -3.23 17.39
N CYS A 41 22.99 -3.27 16.09
CA CYS A 41 23.71 -4.13 15.16
C CYS A 41 24.98 -3.44 14.67
N THR A 42 26.06 -4.22 14.60
CA THR A 42 27.31 -3.79 13.99
C THR A 42 27.53 -4.57 12.71
N LEU A 43 28.06 -3.88 11.69
CA LEU A 43 28.47 -4.53 10.45
C LEU A 43 29.32 -5.79 10.72
N PRO A 44 29.08 -6.91 10.02
CA PRO A 44 28.22 -7.05 8.84
C PRO A 44 26.75 -7.42 9.14
N TRP A 45 26.33 -7.39 10.41
CA TRP A 45 25.01 -7.83 10.83
C TRP A 45 23.99 -6.69 10.74
N PHE A 46 22.78 -6.99 10.27
CA PHE A 46 21.71 -6.03 10.08
C PHE A 46 20.32 -6.67 10.30
N GLY A 47 19.30 -5.84 10.33
CA GLY A 47 17.91 -6.22 10.59
C GLY A 47 17.49 -6.00 12.04
N SER A 48 16.18 -6.11 12.28
CA SER A 48 15.53 -5.82 13.58
C SER A 48 16.12 -6.51 14.81
N HIS A 49 16.76 -7.67 14.62
CA HIS A 49 17.35 -8.54 15.64
C HIS A 49 18.79 -8.90 15.27
N CYS A 50 19.44 -8.11 14.41
CA CYS A 50 20.75 -8.41 13.81
C CYS A 50 20.81 -9.80 13.15
N GLN A 51 19.67 -10.27 12.62
CA GLN A 51 19.51 -11.65 12.17
C GLN A 51 20.09 -11.91 10.78
N TYR A 52 20.37 -10.87 10.01
CA TYR A 52 20.90 -10.97 8.66
C TYR A 52 22.35 -10.55 8.61
N SER A 53 23.12 -11.16 7.73
CA SER A 53 24.50 -10.76 7.42
C SER A 53 24.77 -11.08 5.96
N PHE A 54 25.47 -10.20 5.25
CA PHE A 54 25.91 -10.51 3.90
C PHE A 54 27.06 -11.53 3.97
N LYS A 55 26.77 -12.78 3.58
CA LYS A 55 27.83 -13.68 3.12
C LYS A 55 28.05 -13.33 1.66
N LEU A 56 29.09 -12.58 1.35
CA LEU A 56 29.50 -12.33 -0.03
C LEU A 56 30.39 -13.49 -0.52
N PRO A 57 29.89 -14.47 -1.30
CA PRO A 57 30.76 -15.18 -2.21
C PRO A 57 30.99 -14.30 -3.44
N LEU A 58 32.26 -14.04 -3.77
CA LEU A 58 32.73 -13.25 -4.92
C LEU A 58 32.30 -13.80 -6.31
N ASN A 59 31.43 -14.80 -6.38
CA ASN A 59 30.98 -15.46 -7.60
C ASN A 59 29.48 -15.78 -7.54
N LEU A 60 28.62 -14.75 -7.49
CA LEU A 60 27.20 -14.93 -7.76
C LEU A 60 26.97 -14.80 -9.26
N THR A 61 26.76 -15.92 -9.94
CA THR A 61 26.14 -15.92 -11.27
C THR A 61 24.64 -15.73 -11.11
N GLU A 62 24.05 -14.87 -11.94
CA GLU A 62 22.62 -14.47 -11.96
C GLU A 62 21.63 -15.65 -11.86
N SER A 63 22.05 -16.86 -12.23
CA SER A 63 21.22 -18.07 -12.25
C SER A 63 20.84 -18.64 -10.88
N SER A 64 21.38 -18.14 -9.77
CA SER A 64 21.23 -18.74 -8.43
C SER A 64 20.20 -18.06 -7.52
N LEU A 65 19.66 -16.91 -7.91
CA LEU A 65 18.56 -16.23 -7.22
C LEU A 65 17.23 -16.56 -7.92
N ASN A 66 16.83 -17.83 -7.90
CA ASN A 66 15.45 -18.21 -8.21
C ASN A 66 14.73 -18.48 -6.88
N MET A 67 14.61 -17.44 -6.05
CA MET A 67 13.76 -17.52 -4.88
C MET A 67 12.35 -17.19 -5.35
N GLN A 68 11.54 -18.23 -5.52
CA GLN A 68 10.14 -18.09 -5.88
C GLN A 68 9.41 -17.52 -4.65
N TRP A 69 9.47 -16.20 -4.48
CA TRP A 69 8.67 -15.51 -3.50
C TRP A 69 7.22 -15.67 -3.96
N LYS A 70 6.47 -16.54 -3.27
CA LYS A 70 5.03 -16.29 -3.15
C LYS A 70 4.95 -14.87 -2.60
N SER A 71 4.39 -13.93 -3.34
CA SER A 71 4.24 -12.55 -2.88
C SER A 71 3.30 -12.58 -1.68
N HIS A 72 3.87 -12.72 -0.48
CA HIS A 72 3.16 -12.39 0.75
C HIS A 72 2.90 -10.88 0.68
N GLN A 73 1.63 -10.47 0.81
CA GLN A 73 1.29 -9.05 0.81
C GLN A 73 2.10 -8.35 1.90
N THR A 74 2.77 -7.25 1.55
CA THR A 74 3.46 -6.40 2.50
C THR A 74 2.47 -5.38 3.03
N CYS A 75 2.38 -5.27 4.35
CA CYS A 75 1.48 -4.35 5.02
C CYS A 75 2.28 -3.17 5.56
N TYR A 76 1.76 -1.96 5.36
CA TYR A 76 2.22 -0.80 6.10
C TYR A 76 1.66 -0.90 7.52
N ILE A 77 2.55 -0.90 8.52
CA ILE A 77 2.19 -1.16 9.93
C ILE A 77 2.34 0.04 10.84
N LEU A 78 2.99 1.12 10.36
CA LEU A 78 3.27 2.29 11.19
C LEU A 78 2.04 3.21 11.33
N LEU A 79 1.07 3.04 10.43
CA LEU A 79 -0.23 3.71 10.53
C LEU A 79 -1.26 2.72 11.09
N GLU A 80 -1.85 3.04 12.23
CA GLU A 80 -3.01 2.32 12.76
C GLU A 80 -4.21 2.60 11.86
N CYS A 81 -4.43 1.76 10.84
CA CYS A 81 -5.50 1.93 9.85
C CYS A 81 -6.52 0.79 9.97
N ASP A 82 -7.79 1.13 10.21
CA ASP A 82 -8.91 0.18 10.13
C ASP A 82 -9.43 0.16 8.69
N ARG A 83 -9.03 -0.84 7.90
CA ARG A 83 -9.50 -1.02 6.51
C ARG A 83 -10.82 -1.79 6.40
N GLY A 84 -11.49 -2.14 7.51
CA GLY A 84 -12.66 -3.02 7.44
C GLY A 84 -12.32 -4.43 6.91
N ALA A 85 -13.33 -5.28 6.69
CA ALA A 85 -13.32 -6.75 6.44
C ALA A 85 -12.31 -7.42 5.48
N GLY A 86 -11.01 -7.14 5.53
CA GLY A 86 -10.05 -7.67 4.56
C GLY A 86 -8.93 -8.54 5.12
N SER A 87 -8.62 -9.61 4.38
CA SER A 87 -7.27 -10.18 4.28
C SER A 87 -6.28 -9.22 3.57
N ILE A 88 -6.78 -8.10 3.03
CA ILE A 88 -6.00 -7.02 2.44
C ILE A 88 -5.60 -6.02 3.51
N CYS A 89 -4.30 -5.70 3.55
CA CYS A 89 -3.76 -4.68 4.43
C CYS A 89 -3.35 -3.43 3.64
N LEU A 90 -3.26 -2.31 4.35
CA LEU A 90 -2.83 -1.02 3.81
C LEU A 90 -1.48 -1.15 3.09
N ASP A 91 -1.43 -0.82 1.81
CA ASP A 91 -0.17 -0.59 1.10
C ASP A 91 0.31 0.84 1.36
N TRP A 92 1.63 1.05 1.41
CA TRP A 92 2.17 2.40 1.61
C TRP A 92 1.80 3.36 0.47
N ARG A 93 1.51 2.84 -0.73
CA ARG A 93 1.04 3.61 -1.89
C ARG A 93 -0.42 4.06 -1.78
N GLU A 94 -1.11 3.57 -0.76
CA GLU A 94 -2.48 3.92 -0.43
C GLU A 94 -2.55 4.99 0.68
N ILE A 95 -1.41 5.60 1.05
CA ILE A 95 -1.33 6.69 2.02
C ILE A 95 -1.10 7.98 1.26
N CYS A 96 -1.86 9.03 1.59
CA CYS A 96 -1.79 10.33 0.92
C CYS A 96 -1.98 10.23 -0.60
N ASN A 97 -2.92 9.41 -1.04
CA ASN A 97 -3.26 9.23 -2.45
C ASN A 97 -4.56 9.97 -2.83
N GLY A 98 -5.15 10.73 -1.90
CA GLY A 98 -6.40 11.46 -2.09
C GLY A 98 -7.66 10.60 -1.93
N ARG A 99 -7.56 9.34 -1.48
CA ARG A 99 -8.67 8.42 -1.26
C ARG A 99 -8.68 7.97 0.18
N ILE A 100 -9.83 8.08 0.83
CA ILE A 100 -10.00 7.58 2.19
C ILE A 100 -10.17 6.06 2.15
N ASP A 101 -9.11 5.37 2.54
CA ASP A 101 -9.03 3.93 2.64
C ASP A 101 -9.21 3.41 4.09
N CYS A 102 -8.93 4.24 5.10
CA CYS A 102 -9.07 3.86 6.52
C CYS A 102 -10.34 4.44 7.15
N PHE A 103 -11.16 3.59 7.79
CA PHE A 103 -12.44 3.98 8.42
C PHE A 103 -12.30 4.72 9.73
N ASN A 104 -11.14 4.65 10.36
CA ASN A 104 -10.83 5.41 11.57
C ASN A 104 -10.45 6.86 11.23
N ASP A 105 -11.46 7.62 10.77
CA ASP A 105 -11.41 9.04 10.45
C ASP A 105 -10.48 9.43 9.27
N GLY A 106 -10.23 8.50 8.33
CA GLY A 106 -9.42 8.76 7.14
C GLY A 106 -7.97 9.11 7.48
N VAL A 107 -7.40 8.37 8.42
CA VAL A 107 -6.05 8.64 8.96
C VAL A 107 -4.94 8.51 7.90
N ASP A 108 -5.16 7.72 6.86
CA ASP A 108 -4.31 7.59 5.66
C ASP A 108 -4.20 8.87 4.84
N GLU A 109 -5.21 9.74 4.92
CA GLU A 109 -5.24 11.04 4.25
C GLU A 109 -5.02 12.20 5.24
N SER A 110 -4.68 11.87 6.49
CA SER A 110 -4.42 12.87 7.51
C SER A 110 -2.99 13.40 7.41
N GLN A 111 -2.83 14.72 7.54
CA GLN A 111 -1.52 15.40 7.58
C GLN A 111 -0.65 15.28 6.31
N CYS A 112 -1.21 14.82 5.18
CA CYS A 112 -0.51 14.73 3.89
C CYS A 112 0.00 16.07 3.36
N PHE A 113 -0.65 17.16 3.74
CA PHE A 113 -0.28 18.51 3.32
C PHE A 113 1.18 18.87 3.63
N GLU A 114 1.76 18.35 4.73
CA GLU A 114 3.16 18.62 5.07
C GLU A 114 4.13 17.97 4.07
N LEU A 115 3.78 16.80 3.54
CA LEU A 115 4.53 16.11 2.49
C LEU A 115 4.35 16.82 1.15
N GLU A 116 3.15 17.33 0.89
CA GLU A 116 2.79 17.96 -0.38
C GLU A 116 3.20 19.43 -0.47
N ILE A 117 3.37 20.20 0.59
CA ILE A 117 3.72 21.64 0.45
C ILE A 117 5.21 21.88 0.20
N ASN A 118 6.05 20.85 0.17
CA ASN A 118 7.49 21.02 0.07
C ASN A 118 7.87 21.93 -1.12
N GLU A 119 8.67 22.96 -0.85
CA GLU A 119 9.20 23.88 -1.87
C GLU A 119 10.61 23.42 -2.24
N CYS A 120 10.79 22.99 -3.49
CA CYS A 120 12.08 22.54 -3.97
C CYS A 120 13.04 23.71 -4.25
N ASN A 121 14.34 23.43 -4.22
CA ASN A 121 15.35 24.41 -4.57
C ASN A 121 15.28 24.80 -6.06
N GLU A 122 15.90 25.93 -6.44
CA GLU A 122 15.91 26.41 -7.83
C GLU A 122 16.54 25.43 -8.82
N ASN A 123 17.40 24.50 -8.37
CA ASN A 123 18.04 23.46 -9.19
C ASN A 123 17.27 22.12 -9.17
N GLU A 124 16.11 22.07 -8.51
CA GLU A 124 15.27 20.90 -8.37
C GLU A 124 13.93 21.11 -9.09
N ARG A 125 13.28 20.00 -9.39
CA ARG A 125 11.94 19.94 -9.94
C ARG A 125 11.09 19.11 -8.99
N ARG A 126 9.87 19.58 -8.78
CA ARG A 126 8.91 18.94 -7.90
C ARG A 126 8.08 17.91 -8.67
N CYS A 127 7.99 16.70 -8.13
CA CYS A 127 7.06 15.65 -8.53
C CYS A 127 5.62 15.99 -8.10
N HIS A 128 4.60 15.30 -8.60
CA HIS A 128 3.21 15.59 -8.19
C HIS A 128 2.97 15.27 -6.71
N ASN A 129 3.62 14.23 -6.20
CA ASN A 129 3.56 13.84 -4.78
C ASN A 129 4.41 14.70 -3.82
N GLY A 130 5.01 15.81 -4.30
CA GLY A 130 5.81 16.72 -3.47
C GLY A 130 7.30 16.37 -3.34
N LEU A 131 7.76 15.23 -3.87
CA LEU A 131 9.18 14.88 -3.91
C LEU A 131 9.97 15.87 -4.78
N CYS A 132 11.17 16.25 -4.32
CA CYS A 132 12.07 17.11 -5.08
C CYS A 132 13.17 16.27 -5.73
N ILE A 133 13.23 16.28 -7.05
CA ILE A 133 14.29 15.63 -7.82
C ILE A 133 15.21 16.67 -8.47
N PRO A 134 16.51 16.41 -8.61
CA PRO A 134 17.39 17.35 -9.31
C PRO A 134 17.00 17.54 -10.79
N LYS A 135 17.05 18.77 -11.31
CA LYS A 135 16.66 19.10 -12.69
C LYS A 135 17.46 18.37 -13.78
N TRP A 136 18.64 17.83 -13.47
CA TRP A 136 19.42 17.10 -14.47
C TRP A 136 18.85 15.70 -14.75
N PHE A 137 17.99 15.17 -13.89
CA PHE A 137 17.19 13.98 -14.17
C PHE A 137 16.00 14.27 -15.11
N TRP A 138 15.60 15.53 -15.26
CA TRP A 138 14.38 15.94 -15.95
C TRP A 138 14.44 15.90 -17.50
N ASN A 139 15.39 15.18 -18.10
CA ASN A 139 15.59 15.21 -19.55
C ASN A 139 15.52 13.86 -20.25
N GLY A 140 14.85 12.85 -19.67
CA GLY A 140 14.52 11.59 -20.36
C GLY A 140 15.70 10.87 -21.01
N GLU A 141 16.94 11.19 -20.61
CA GLU A 141 18.14 10.51 -21.08
C GLU A 141 18.21 9.09 -20.48
N PHE A 142 17.45 8.87 -19.41
CA PHE A 142 17.22 7.59 -18.77
C PHE A 142 15.73 7.27 -18.91
N ASP A 143 15.40 6.08 -19.44
CA ASP A 143 14.03 5.54 -19.50
C ASP A 143 13.48 5.15 -18.10
N GLU A 144 14.04 5.72 -17.04
CA GLU A 144 13.77 5.38 -15.64
C GLU A 144 13.19 6.61 -14.93
N ALA A 145 12.10 6.41 -14.19
CA ALA A 145 11.48 7.46 -13.39
C ALA A 145 12.27 7.64 -12.08
N GLU A 146 12.61 8.88 -11.77
CA GLU A 146 13.15 9.29 -10.47
C GLU A 146 12.03 9.73 -9.53
N CYS A 147 10.94 10.27 -10.07
CA CYS A 147 9.76 10.50 -9.26
C CYS A 147 9.06 9.17 -8.94
N LEU A 148 8.71 8.96 -7.66
CA LEU A 148 7.96 7.77 -7.23
C LEU A 148 6.57 7.68 -7.89
N ASP A 149 5.98 8.80 -8.29
CA ASP A 149 4.71 8.88 -9.03
C ASP A 149 4.87 8.90 -10.56
N LYS A 150 6.11 8.81 -11.05
CA LYS A 150 6.48 8.89 -12.47
C LYS A 150 5.98 10.16 -13.15
N SER A 151 5.76 11.25 -12.40
CA SER A 151 5.38 12.57 -12.94
C SER A 151 6.50 13.24 -13.74
N ASP A 152 7.70 12.67 -13.68
CA ASP A 152 8.84 13.04 -14.51
C ASP A 152 8.88 12.35 -15.88
N LEU A 153 8.04 11.33 -16.12
CA LEU A 153 7.97 10.62 -17.40
C LEU A 153 6.80 11.10 -18.28
N LEU A 154 7.07 11.24 -19.58
CA LEU A 154 6.05 11.59 -20.59
C LEU A 154 5.09 10.44 -20.92
N VAL A 155 5.55 9.20 -20.80
CA VAL A 155 4.76 7.99 -21.08
C VAL A 155 4.95 7.03 -19.91
N MET A 156 3.84 6.64 -19.28
CA MET A 156 3.87 5.56 -18.29
C MET A 156 4.13 4.25 -19.00
N SER A 157 5.36 3.73 -18.86
CA SER A 157 5.62 2.32 -19.13
C SER A 157 5.26 1.52 -17.88
N GLY A 158 4.45 0.47 -18.07
CA GLY A 158 4.23 -0.53 -17.03
C GLY A 158 5.56 -1.19 -16.66
N CYS A 159 5.66 -1.72 -15.44
CA CYS A 159 6.87 -2.42 -14.97
C CYS A 159 7.32 -3.47 -16.01
N PRO A 160 8.51 -3.33 -16.62
CA PRO A 160 8.99 -4.31 -17.57
C PRO A 160 9.22 -5.65 -16.87
N ASN A 161 8.74 -6.74 -17.48
CA ASN A 161 8.85 -8.10 -16.91
C ASN A 161 10.29 -8.52 -16.58
N THR A 162 11.29 -7.86 -17.17
CA THR A 162 12.72 -8.07 -16.91
C THR A 162 13.11 -7.65 -15.49
N TYR A 163 12.56 -6.56 -14.95
CA TYR A 163 12.84 -6.10 -13.58
C TYR A 163 12.21 -7.01 -12.53
N LEU A 164 11.06 -7.61 -12.84
CA LEU A 164 10.43 -8.64 -12.00
C LEU A 164 11.34 -9.85 -11.76
N LYS A 165 12.29 -10.10 -12.67
CA LYS A 165 13.26 -11.21 -12.57
C LYS A 165 14.54 -10.84 -11.83
N LEU A 166 14.89 -9.55 -11.80
CA LEU A 166 16.15 -9.07 -11.22
C LEU A 166 16.12 -8.95 -9.70
N HIS A 167 14.98 -9.19 -9.04
CA HIS A 167 14.84 -9.10 -7.58
C HIS A 167 15.22 -7.70 -7.04
N ILE A 168 15.11 -6.68 -7.88
CA ILE A 168 15.32 -5.28 -7.50
C ILE A 168 13.92 -4.72 -7.22
N PHE A 169 13.76 -3.97 -6.14
CA PHE A 169 12.51 -3.29 -5.76
C PHE A 169 12.08 -2.20 -6.76
N ALA A 170 12.77 -2.08 -7.90
CA ALA A 170 12.62 -1.05 -8.91
C ALA A 170 11.17 -0.76 -9.30
N CYS A 171 10.29 -1.76 -9.35
CA CYS A 171 8.87 -1.52 -9.64
C CYS A 171 8.01 -1.30 -8.40
N ALA A 172 8.35 -1.94 -7.27
CA ALA A 172 7.57 -1.85 -6.04
C ALA A 172 7.66 -0.48 -5.38
N GLU A 173 8.67 0.31 -5.73
CA GLU A 173 8.91 1.68 -5.26
C GLU A 173 8.02 2.72 -5.95
N TYR A 174 7.37 2.38 -7.07
CA TYR A 174 6.50 3.31 -7.77
C TYR A 174 5.05 3.27 -7.27
N THR A 175 4.48 4.46 -7.15
CA THR A 175 3.05 4.74 -6.87
C THR A 175 2.25 4.80 -8.17
N CYS A 176 0.94 4.53 -8.05
CA CYS A 176 0.00 4.76 -9.15
C CYS A 176 -0.40 6.23 -9.21
N ARG A 177 -0.83 6.71 -10.38
CA ARG A 177 -1.25 8.10 -10.51
C ARG A 177 -2.56 8.33 -9.74
N PRO A 178 -2.59 9.22 -8.75
CA PRO A 178 -3.80 9.51 -7.96
C PRO A 178 -4.97 9.96 -8.85
N ASP A 179 -4.67 10.77 -9.85
CA ASP A 179 -5.59 11.43 -10.76
C ASP A 179 -6.24 10.50 -11.80
N GLU A 180 -5.67 9.31 -12.02
CA GLU A 180 -6.22 8.29 -12.94
C GLU A 180 -7.10 7.26 -12.22
N GLY A 181 -7.25 7.37 -10.90
CA GLY A 181 -8.11 6.49 -10.12
C GLY A 181 -7.69 5.02 -10.15
N GLN A 182 -6.37 4.79 -10.10
CA GLN A 182 -5.79 3.46 -10.21
C GLN A 182 -5.62 2.77 -8.86
N PHE A 183 -5.85 1.46 -8.83
CA PHE A 183 -5.57 0.59 -7.70
C PHE A 183 -4.13 0.02 -7.77
N PRO A 184 -3.30 0.22 -6.73
CA PRO A 184 -1.95 -0.34 -6.67
C PRO A 184 -1.98 -1.82 -6.33
N CYS A 185 -1.40 -2.65 -7.19
CA CYS A 185 -1.39 -4.09 -7.00
C CYS A 185 -0.38 -4.58 -5.94
N GLY A 186 0.50 -3.75 -5.41
CA GLY A 186 1.50 -4.18 -4.42
C GLY A 186 2.89 -4.46 -5.00
N ASP A 187 3.00 -4.59 -6.32
CA ASP A 187 4.20 -5.02 -7.05
C ASP A 187 4.64 -4.04 -8.15
N GLY A 188 4.12 -2.81 -8.11
CA GLY A 188 4.35 -1.79 -9.14
C GLY A 188 3.42 -1.88 -10.34
N GLN A 189 2.52 -2.87 -10.40
CA GLN A 189 1.41 -2.85 -11.34
C GLN A 189 0.32 -1.90 -10.83
N CYS A 190 -0.18 -1.06 -11.73
CA CYS A 190 -1.37 -0.24 -11.54
C CYS A 190 -2.47 -0.77 -12.44
N VAL A 191 -3.67 -0.87 -11.91
CA VAL A 191 -4.88 -1.27 -12.65
C VAL A 191 -5.99 -0.27 -12.36
N GLU A 192 -7.00 -0.20 -13.23
CA GLU A 192 -8.25 0.47 -12.89
C GLU A 192 -8.85 -0.10 -11.60
N ASP A 193 -9.71 0.66 -10.92
CA ASP A 193 -10.45 0.17 -9.75
C ASP A 193 -11.15 -1.17 -10.05
N PHE A 194 -10.96 -2.15 -9.15
CA PHE A 194 -11.42 -3.55 -9.30
C PHE A 194 -10.82 -4.31 -10.50
N GLY A 195 -9.80 -3.76 -11.16
CA GLY A 195 -9.03 -4.42 -12.21
C GLY A 195 -8.18 -5.59 -11.72
N GLN A 196 -7.78 -6.47 -12.64
CA GLN A 196 -7.06 -7.70 -12.29
C GLN A 196 -5.55 -7.47 -12.08
N CYS A 197 -5.13 -7.53 -10.81
CA CYS A 197 -3.72 -7.63 -10.43
C CYS A 197 -3.13 -9.02 -10.73
N ARG A 198 -1.92 -9.05 -11.30
CA ARG A 198 -1.16 -10.29 -11.59
C ARG A 198 -0.87 -11.11 -10.35
N ASN A 199 -0.62 -10.44 -9.23
CA ASN A 199 -0.36 -11.09 -7.94
C ASN A 199 -1.65 -11.46 -7.17
N GLY A 200 -2.83 -11.17 -7.71
CA GLY A 200 -4.10 -11.49 -7.08
C GLY A 200 -4.57 -10.52 -5.98
N ARG A 201 -3.86 -9.41 -5.70
CA ARG A 201 -4.25 -8.43 -4.65
C ARG A 201 -5.69 -7.94 -4.81
N HIS A 202 -6.12 -7.69 -6.04
CA HIS A 202 -7.50 -7.31 -6.38
C HIS A 202 -8.57 -8.24 -5.79
N ARG A 203 -8.29 -9.54 -5.67
CA ARG A 203 -9.24 -10.50 -5.09
C ARG A 203 -9.45 -10.26 -3.61
N LEU A 204 -8.39 -9.94 -2.88
CA LEU A 204 -8.47 -9.63 -1.44
C LEU A 204 -9.28 -8.35 -1.19
N LEU A 205 -9.14 -7.36 -2.10
CA LEU A 205 -9.98 -6.16 -2.08
C LEU A 205 -11.45 -6.53 -2.33
N ILE A 206 -11.75 -7.27 -3.41
CA ILE A 206 -13.11 -7.69 -3.75
C ILE A 206 -13.74 -8.53 -2.62
N GLU A 207 -13.02 -9.50 -2.07
CA GLU A 207 -13.43 -10.32 -0.93
C GLU A 207 -13.75 -9.45 0.29
N SER A 208 -12.89 -8.46 0.58
CA SER A 208 -13.11 -7.53 1.71
C SER A 208 -14.41 -6.75 1.57
N LEU A 209 -14.60 -6.20 0.37
CA LEU A 209 -15.71 -5.34 0.03
C LEU A 209 -17.04 -6.07 -0.12
N SER A 210 -16.98 -7.34 -0.53
CA SER A 210 -18.15 -8.20 -0.68
C SER A 210 -18.49 -8.98 0.59
N ALA A 211 -17.77 -8.78 1.69
CA ALA A 211 -18.09 -9.44 2.95
C ALA A 211 -19.49 -9.03 3.45
N GLN A 212 -20.35 -10.01 3.73
CA GLN A 212 -21.72 -9.75 4.15
C GLN A 212 -21.81 -9.00 5.48
N GLY A 213 -21.02 -9.43 6.46
CA GLY A 213 -21.04 -8.82 7.78
C GLY A 213 -22.39 -8.93 8.49
N ASN A 214 -22.79 -7.82 9.10
CA ASN A 214 -24.06 -7.71 9.82
C ASN A 214 -25.21 -7.27 8.91
N LEU A 215 -25.00 -7.07 7.61
CA LEU A 215 -26.09 -6.71 6.70
C LEU A 215 -27.06 -7.89 6.54
N PRO A 216 -28.38 -7.62 6.54
CA PRO A 216 -29.37 -8.57 6.06
C PRO A 216 -29.02 -9.02 4.64
N TYR A 217 -29.21 -10.31 4.36
CA TYR A 217 -28.88 -10.92 3.07
C TYR A 217 -29.45 -10.14 1.87
N ASP A 218 -30.70 -9.67 1.98
CA ASP A 218 -31.37 -8.91 0.92
C ASP A 218 -30.72 -7.53 0.65
N CYS A 219 -30.16 -6.89 1.67
CA CYS A 219 -29.43 -5.63 1.54
C CYS A 219 -28.02 -5.87 1.00
N TRP A 220 -27.35 -6.92 1.48
CA TRP A 220 -26.03 -7.31 0.99
C TRP A 220 -26.05 -7.71 -0.49
N ILE A 221 -26.99 -8.56 -0.90
CA ILE A 221 -27.09 -8.99 -2.29
C ILE A 221 -27.46 -7.83 -3.23
N ALA A 222 -28.33 -6.92 -2.80
CA ALA A 222 -28.65 -5.71 -3.55
C ALA A 222 -27.42 -4.80 -3.69
N MET A 223 -26.65 -4.62 -2.62
CA MET A 223 -25.39 -3.86 -2.62
C MET A 223 -24.36 -4.44 -3.58
N VAL A 224 -24.09 -5.74 -3.48
CA VAL A 224 -23.16 -6.48 -4.32
C VAL A 224 -23.53 -6.38 -5.80
N CYS A 225 -24.82 -6.55 -6.13
CA CYS A 225 -25.27 -6.54 -7.52
C CYS A 225 -25.32 -5.14 -8.14
N LEU A 226 -25.60 -4.09 -7.34
CA LEU A 226 -25.57 -2.70 -7.82
C LEU A 226 -24.15 -2.18 -8.05
N SER A 227 -23.19 -2.62 -7.22
CA SER A 227 -21.79 -2.21 -7.34
C SER A 227 -21.05 -2.94 -8.46
N LYS A 228 -21.58 -4.07 -8.96
CA LYS A 228 -20.93 -4.95 -9.96
C LYS A 228 -19.56 -5.48 -9.54
N ILE A 229 -19.23 -5.40 -8.26
CA ILE A 229 -17.95 -5.85 -7.70
C ILE A 229 -17.77 -7.38 -7.86
N ILE A 230 -18.88 -8.12 -8.01
CA ILE A 230 -18.94 -9.58 -8.01
C ILE A 230 -19.06 -10.23 -9.40
N ASP A 231 -19.03 -9.47 -10.51
CA ASP A 231 -18.93 -10.06 -11.86
C ASP A 231 -17.64 -10.91 -12.07
N GLN A 232 -16.78 -11.03 -11.04
CA GLN A 232 -15.60 -11.91 -10.99
C GLN A 232 -15.65 -13.04 -9.94
N VAL A 233 -16.77 -13.22 -9.22
CA VAL A 233 -16.96 -14.33 -8.26
C VAL A 233 -18.10 -15.23 -8.76
N ASP A 234 -17.72 -16.41 -9.27
CA ASP A 234 -18.58 -17.40 -9.95
C ASP A 234 -19.84 -17.87 -9.17
N GLU A 235 -20.01 -17.50 -7.89
CA GLU A 235 -21.01 -18.09 -7.00
C GLU A 235 -22.33 -17.32 -6.86
N VAL A 236 -22.42 -16.06 -7.32
CA VAL A 236 -23.59 -15.20 -7.03
C VAL A 236 -24.22 -14.64 -8.31
N SER A 237 -25.36 -15.20 -8.72
CA SER A 237 -26.13 -14.71 -9.87
C SER A 237 -27.01 -13.51 -9.49
N CYS A 238 -26.69 -12.33 -10.02
CA CYS A 238 -27.50 -11.13 -9.91
C CYS A 238 -28.72 -11.12 -10.85
N GLU A 239 -28.90 -12.15 -11.69
CA GLU A 239 -29.94 -12.21 -12.73
C GLU A 239 -31.36 -12.07 -12.17
N GLN A 240 -31.62 -12.57 -10.97
CA GLN A 240 -32.93 -12.46 -10.31
C GLN A 240 -33.23 -11.07 -9.74
N LEU A 241 -32.19 -10.22 -9.58
CA LEU A 241 -32.29 -8.87 -9.04
C LEU A 241 -32.35 -7.79 -10.16
N VAL A 242 -32.08 -8.13 -11.42
CA VAL A 242 -32.01 -7.16 -12.55
C VAL A 242 -33.31 -6.36 -12.78
N ASN A 243 -34.43 -6.77 -12.18
CA ASN A 243 -35.66 -5.98 -12.23
C ASN A 243 -35.55 -4.79 -11.25
N HIS A 244 -35.26 -3.59 -11.78
CA HIS A 244 -35.07 -2.34 -11.02
C HIS A 244 -36.11 -2.10 -9.91
N SER A 245 -37.37 -2.50 -10.12
CA SER A 245 -38.44 -2.34 -9.13
C SER A 245 -38.27 -3.23 -7.88
N GLU A 246 -37.72 -4.43 -8.04
CA GLU A 246 -37.52 -5.38 -6.95
C GLU A 246 -36.29 -5.01 -6.10
N ILE A 247 -35.25 -4.44 -6.72
CA ILE A 247 -34.09 -3.87 -6.00
C ILE A 247 -34.52 -2.69 -5.13
N LEU A 248 -35.29 -1.74 -5.68
CA LEU A 248 -35.72 -0.56 -4.92
C LEU A 248 -36.56 -0.96 -3.69
N ARG A 249 -37.48 -1.93 -3.86
CA ARG A 249 -38.28 -2.48 -2.75
C ARG A 249 -37.42 -3.14 -1.67
N ARG A 250 -36.32 -3.81 -2.04
CA ARG A 250 -35.38 -4.41 -1.09
C ARG A 250 -34.55 -3.35 -0.37
N LEU A 251 -34.10 -2.31 -1.09
CA LEU A 251 -33.37 -1.18 -0.50
C LEU A 251 -34.23 -0.37 0.47
N GLU A 252 -35.55 -0.25 0.24
CA GLU A 252 -36.49 0.39 1.17
C GLU A 252 -36.54 -0.27 2.54
N THR A 253 -36.15 -1.55 2.65
CA THR A 253 -36.07 -2.28 3.93
C THR A 253 -34.71 -2.16 4.62
N CYS A 254 -33.72 -1.55 3.96
CA CYS A 254 -32.41 -1.34 4.53
C CYS A 254 -32.43 -0.05 5.37
N GLU A 255 -32.28 -0.16 6.70
CA GLU A 255 -32.38 0.97 7.64
C GLU A 255 -31.34 2.08 7.43
N TYR A 256 -30.29 1.84 6.64
CA TYR A 256 -29.24 2.80 6.33
C TYR A 256 -28.93 2.82 4.83
N PRO A 257 -28.57 3.98 4.25
CA PRO A 257 -27.87 3.98 2.97
C PRO A 257 -26.64 3.08 3.16
N VAL A 258 -26.49 2.12 2.26
CA VAL A 258 -25.44 1.11 2.26
C VAL A 258 -24.09 1.75 2.63
N GLN A 259 -23.62 1.54 3.85
CA GLN A 259 -22.30 1.96 4.29
C GLN A 259 -21.32 0.89 3.84
N PHE A 260 -20.37 1.31 3.04
CA PHE A 260 -19.39 0.42 2.45
C PHE A 260 -18.02 0.75 3.02
N PRO A 261 -17.29 -0.24 3.56
CA PRO A 261 -17.62 -1.62 3.91
C PRO A 261 -18.33 -1.74 5.27
N VAL A 262 -18.91 -2.91 5.51
CA VAL A 262 -19.96 -3.14 6.53
C VAL A 262 -19.41 -3.70 7.86
N ILE A 263 -18.21 -4.29 7.83
CA ILE A 263 -17.58 -4.88 9.01
C ILE A 263 -16.28 -4.11 9.30
N PRO A 264 -16.08 -3.59 10.53
CA PRO A 264 -14.78 -3.11 11.00
C PRO A 264 -13.78 -4.27 11.07
N VAL A 265 -12.51 -4.05 10.70
CA VAL A 265 -11.49 -5.09 10.86
C VAL A 265 -10.63 -4.81 12.05
N LEU A 266 -10.76 -5.73 12.99
CA LEU A 266 -9.86 -5.91 14.11
C LEU A 266 -8.58 -6.59 13.65
#